data_AF-A0A412CWH0-F1
#
_entry.id   AF-A0A412CWH0-F1
#
_cell.length_a   1.000
_cell.length_b   1.000
_cell.length_c   1.000
_cell.angle_alpha   90.00
_cell.angle_beta   90.00
_cell.angle_gamma   90.00
#
_symmetry.space_group_name_H-M   'P 1'
#
loop_
_entity.id
_entity.type
_entity.pdbx_description
1 polymer ?
#
loop_
_entity_poly.entity_id
_entity_poly.type
_entity_poly.pdbx_seq_one_letter_code
_entity_poly.pdbx_strand_id
1 'polypeptide(L)' 'MSEVLFLVDAVLKDGEVHEVCITSEKGGNCSVRNPWGKQKVKLIQNGKEKTISDLKTLPGDRLILKPFI' A
#
# COMPACT_ATOMS: atom_id res chain seq x y z
N MET A 1 -12.75 -5.73 19.61
CA MET A 1 -12.24 -5.36 18.28
C MET A 1 -10.92 -6.07 18.08
N SER A 2 -10.74 -6.80 16.98
CA SER A 2 -9.43 -7.33 16.61
C SER A 2 -8.51 -6.17 16.22
N GLU A 3 -7.27 -6.18 16.70
CA GLU A 3 -6.28 -5.16 16.35
C GLU A 3 -5.87 -5.30 14.89
N VAL A 4 -5.80 -4.17 14.18
CA VAL A 4 -5.16 -4.04 12.87
C VAL A 4 -3.73 -3.58 13.08
N LEU A 5 -2.78 -4.18 12.36
CA LEU A 5 -1.36 -3.85 12.45
C LEU A 5 -0.73 -3.91 11.06
N PHE A 6 -0.04 -2.85 10.68
CA PHE A 6 0.59 -2.68 9.39
C PHE A 6 2.02 -2.20 9.57
N LEU A 7 2.97 -2.92 9.00
CA LEU A 7 4.35 -2.46 8.82
C LEU A 7 4.41 -1.68 7.50
N VAL A 8 5.04 -0.51 7.52
CA VAL A 8 5.12 0.39 6.36
C VAL A 8 6.58 0.75 6.09
N ASP A 9 7.01 0.49 4.85
CA ASP A 9 8.33 0.82 4.33
C ASP A 9 8.18 1.69 3.07
N ALA A 10 9.20 2.49 2.74
CA ALA A 10 9.23 3.29 1.53
C ALA A 10 10.60 3.26 0.86
N VAL A 11 10.61 3.26 -0.47
CA VAL A 11 11.81 3.45 -1.28
C VAL A 11 11.82 4.89 -1.76
N LEU A 12 12.92 5.58 -1.48
CA LEU A 12 13.17 6.95 -1.92
C LEU A 12 14.11 6.94 -3.13
N LYS A 13 13.87 7.82 -4.08
CA LYS A 13 14.76 8.09 -5.21
C LYS A 13 14.77 9.60 -5.47
N ASP A 14 15.97 10.18 -5.55
CA ASP A 14 16.16 11.60 -5.82
C ASP A 14 15.38 12.54 -4.86
N GLY A 15 15.23 12.12 -3.60
CA GLY A 15 14.49 12.86 -2.57
C GLY A 15 12.97 12.68 -2.60
N GLU A 16 12.44 11.90 -3.55
CA GLU A 16 11.01 11.62 -3.69
C GLU A 16 10.67 10.17 -3.34
N VAL A 17 9.46 9.94 -2.84
CA VAL A 17 8.95 8.57 -2.61
C VAL A 17 8.72 7.93 -3.97
N HIS A 18 9.39 6.81 -4.24
CA HIS A 18 9.25 6.06 -5.48
C HIS A 18 8.31 4.85 -5.32
N GLU A 19 8.31 4.24 -4.13
CA GLU A 19 7.51 3.06 -3.82
C GLU A 19 7.15 3.07 -2.33
N VAL A 20 5.94 2.60 -2.01
CA VAL A 20 5.52 2.30 -0.63
C VAL A 20 5.17 0.82 -0.53
N CYS A 21 5.77 0.12 0.42
CA CYS A 21 5.48 -1.26 0.75
C CYS A 21 4.71 -1.29 2.08
N ILE A 22 3.57 -1.98 2.11
CA ILE A 22 2.81 -2.22 3.33
C ILE A 22 2.66 -3.73 3.52
N THR A 23 3.05 -4.22 4.70
CA THR A 23 2.82 -5.60 5.12
C THR A 23 1.72 -5.61 6.17
N SER A 24 0.65 -6.35 5.92
CA SER A 24 -0.45 -6.53 6.88
C SER A 24 -0.10 -7.64 7.87
N GLU A 25 0.26 -7.27 9.10
CA GLU A 25 0.69 -8.25 10.10
C GLU A 25 -0.49 -9.00 10.74
N LYS A 26 -1.64 -8.31 10.88
CA LYS A 26 -2.84 -8.87 11.51
C LYS A 26 -4.08 -8.91 10.60
N GLY A 27 -3.96 -8.54 9.33
CA GLY A 27 -5.10 -8.44 8.43
C GLY A 27 -6.00 -7.24 8.74
N GLY A 28 -7.15 -7.18 8.08
CA GLY A 28 -8.19 -6.16 8.29
C GLY A 28 -8.28 -5.13 7.17
N ASN A 29 -9.13 -4.13 7.38
CA ASN A 29 -9.35 -3.06 6.40
C ASN A 29 -8.17 -2.09 6.42
N CYS A 30 -7.56 -1.88 5.26
CA CYS A 30 -6.51 -0.90 5.04
C CYS A 30 -7.07 0.24 4.19
N SER A 31 -6.72 1.48 4.54
CA SER A 31 -7.07 2.65 3.75
C SER A 31 -5.82 3.49 3.58
N VAL A 32 -5.44 3.71 2.32
CA VAL A 32 -4.22 4.44 1.97
C VAL A 32 -4.60 5.74 1.29
N ARG A 33 -4.11 6.86 1.82
CA ARG A 33 -4.13 8.13 1.09
C ARG A 33 -2.95 8.15 0.14
N ASN A 34 -3.23 8.47 -1.12
CA ASN A 34 -2.22 8.56 -2.17
C ASN A 34 -1.08 9.52 -1.77
N PRO A 35 0.16 9.04 -1.57
CA PRO A 35 1.26 9.89 -1.15
C PRO A 35 1.80 10.79 -2.27
N TRP A 36 1.45 10.51 -3.54
CA TRP A 36 1.89 11.28 -4.72
C TRP A 36 0.91 12.39 -5.14
N GLY A 37 0.03 12.82 -4.22
CA GLY A 37 -0.92 13.90 -4.46
C GLY A 37 -1.96 13.57 -5.54
N LYS A 38 -1.94 14.32 -6.66
CA LYS A 38 -2.91 14.19 -7.76
C LYS A 38 -2.55 13.09 -8.78
N GLN A 39 -1.34 12.52 -8.69
CA GLN A 39 -0.92 11.49 -9.63
C GLN A 39 -1.74 10.22 -9.46
N LYS A 40 -2.01 9.50 -10.55
CA LYS A 40 -2.60 8.15 -10.43
C LYS A 40 -1.61 7.25 -9.70
N VAL A 41 -2.13 6.29 -8.95
CA VAL A 41 -1.33 5.35 -8.16
C VAL A 41 -1.69 3.94 -8.58
N LYS A 42 -0.65 3.15 -8.81
CA LYS A 42 -0.74 1.73 -9.05
C LYS A 42 -0.66 1.02 -7.71
N LEU A 43 -1.64 0.17 -7.40
CA LEU A 43 -1.60 -0.71 -6.26
C LEU A 43 -1.46 -2.16 -6.73
N ILE A 44 -0.55 -2.89 -6.09
CA ILE A 44 -0.33 -4.32 -6.29
C ILE A 44 -0.52 -5.01 -4.94
N GLN A 45 -1.52 -5.87 -4.80
CA GLN A 45 -1.75 -6.71 -3.61
C GLN A 45 -1.39 -8.14 -3.95
N ASN A 46 -0.39 -8.71 -3.25
CA ASN A 46 0.09 -10.08 -3.47
C ASN A 46 0.37 -10.38 -4.96
N GLY A 47 1.00 -9.43 -5.65
CA GLY A 47 1.34 -9.54 -7.07
C GLY A 47 0.22 -9.23 -8.06
N LYS A 48 -1.01 -8.94 -7.59
CA LYS A 48 -2.16 -8.60 -8.47
C LYS A 48 -2.50 -7.12 -8.39
N GLU A 49 -2.68 -6.49 -9.54
CA GLU A 49 -3.09 -5.08 -9.60
C GLU A 49 -4.52 -4.89 -9.09
N LYS A 50 -4.73 -3.82 -8.32
CA LYS A 50 -6.03 -3.44 -7.76
C LYS A 50 -6.20 -1.92 -7.74
N THR A 51 -7.45 -1.47 -7.63
CA THR A 51 -7.77 -0.08 -7.30
C THR A 51 -7.59 0.14 -5.80
N ILE A 52 -7.21 1.35 -5.39
CA ILE A 52 -7.04 1.72 -3.98
C ILE A 52 -8.35 1.68 -3.15
N SER A 53 -9.52 1.57 -3.79
CA SER A 53 -10.79 1.41 -3.09
C SER A 53 -10.89 0.02 -2.44
N ASP A 54 -11.31 0.00 -1.17
CA ASP A 54 -11.72 -1.21 -0.44
C ASP A 54 -10.62 -2.27 -0.22
N LEU A 55 -9.47 -1.85 0.31
CA LEU A 55 -8.36 -2.76 0.60
C LEU A 55 -8.65 -3.60 1.84
N LYS A 56 -9.26 -4.76 1.62
CA LYS A 56 -9.31 -5.83 2.62
C LYS A 56 -8.01 -6.62 2.55
N THR A 57 -7.36 -6.76 3.70
CA THR A 57 -6.12 -7.50 3.86
C THR A 57 -6.30 -8.70 4.76
N LEU A 58 -5.51 -9.74 4.53
CA LEU A 58 -5.29 -10.86 5.43
C LEU A 58 -3.90 -10.76 6.08
N PRO A 59 -3.65 -11.43 7.21
CA PRO A 59 -2.31 -11.54 7.76
C PRO A 59 -1.33 -12.08 6.70
N GLY A 60 -0.21 -11.39 6.52
CA GLY A 60 0.82 -11.68 5.52
C GLY A 60 0.61 -11.01 4.16
N ASP A 61 -0.52 -10.34 3.92
CA ASP A 61 -0.71 -9.61 2.67
C ASP A 61 0.34 -8.52 2.49
N ARG A 62 0.87 -8.43 1.27
CA ARG A 62 1.80 -7.38 0.85
C ARG A 62 1.16 -6.48 -0.19
N LEU A 63 1.09 -5.19 0.14
CA LEU A 63 0.64 -4.12 -0.73
C LEU A 63 1.86 -3.34 -1.21
N ILE A 64 1.96 -3.11 -2.52
CA ILE A 64 2.98 -2.25 -3.11
C ILE A 64 2.26 -1.14 -3.85
N LEU A 65 2.57 0.10 -3.49
CA LEU A 65 2.06 1.29 -4.15
C LEU A 65 3.18 1.97 -4.93
N LYS A 66 2.89 2.40 -6.16
CA LYS A 66 3.80 3.14 -7.03
C LYS A 66 3.05 4.28 -7.74
N PRO A 67 3.71 5.40 -8.05
CA PRO A 67 3.12 6.39 -8.95
C PRO A 67 2.93 5.77 -10.33
N PHE A 68 1.87 6.16 -11.04
CA PHE A 68 1.74 5.87 -12.47
C PHE A 68 2.73 6.76 -13.21
N ILE A 69 3.74 6.15 -13.83
CA ILE A 69 4.75 6.82 -14.65
C ILE A 69 4.27 6.85 -16.10
#